data_AF-A0A7W7W2W8-F1
#
_entry.id   AF-A0A7W7W2W8-F1
#
_cell.length_a   1.000
_cell.length_b   1.000
_cell.length_c   1.000
_cell.angle_alpha   90.00
_cell.angle_beta   90.00
_cell.angle_gamma   90.00
#
_symmetry.space_group_name_H-M   'P 1'
#
loop_
_entity.id
_entity.type
_entity.pdbx_description
1 polymer ?
#
loop_
_entity_poly.entity_id
_entity_poly.type
_entity_poly.pdbx_seq_one_letter_code
_entity_poly.pdbx_strand_id
1 'polypeptide(L)'
;MSHLSAVPPPPDYPEHNGRRVEWDPWQRIHIMCLPPTECAQCGSTAEAYFAAGVIQPAPGETTQDTRQRPSSRVPGRVWEQRVTVHQWPYYGLAAFACPDCRGVEVYDSREDFAPVDTARPTLF
;
A
#
# COMPACT_ATOMS: atom_id res chain seq x y z
N MET A 1 27.96 19.22 -9.08
CA MET A 1 28.27 18.02 -8.28
C MET A 1 27.01 17.18 -8.23
N SER A 2 26.93 16.14 -9.08
CA SER A 2 25.78 15.24 -9.09
C SER A 2 25.87 14.36 -7.84
N HIS A 3 25.12 14.69 -6.81
CA HIS A 3 24.88 13.76 -5.72
C HIS A 3 24.20 12.54 -6.34
N LEU A 4 24.89 11.40 -6.36
CA LEU A 4 24.28 10.12 -6.59
C LEU A 4 23.19 9.97 -5.51
N SER A 5 21.94 10.27 -5.86
CA SER A 5 20.77 10.06 -5.01
C SER A 5 20.70 8.58 -4.70
N ALA A 6 21.33 8.18 -3.61
CA ALA A 6 21.17 6.85 -3.05
C ALA A 6 19.67 6.59 -2.89
N VAL A 7 19.19 5.39 -3.11
CA VAL A 7 17.79 5.08 -2.82
C VAL A 7 17.53 5.37 -1.32
N PRO A 8 16.44 6.05 -0.95
CA PRO A 8 16.13 6.29 0.47
C PRO A 8 16.01 4.95 1.22
N PRO A 9 16.27 4.91 2.55
CA PRO A 9 15.98 3.70 3.32
C PRO A 9 14.47 3.39 3.28
N PRO A 10 14.05 2.12 3.39
CA PRO A 10 12.63 1.77 3.55
C PRO A 10 11.98 2.57 4.69
N PRO A 11 10.67 2.88 4.61
CA PRO A 11 9.98 3.56 5.69
C PRO A 11 10.13 2.80 7.02
N ASP A 12 10.54 3.50 8.08
CA ASP A 12 10.63 2.93 9.43
C ASP A 12 9.23 2.88 10.07
N TYR A 13 8.36 2.07 9.45
CA TYR A 13 6.96 1.91 9.83
C TYR A 13 6.56 0.43 9.63
N PRO A 14 6.95 -0.46 10.57
CA PRO A 14 6.80 -1.90 10.43
C PRO A 14 5.41 -2.43 10.83
N GLU A 15 4.54 -1.58 11.39
CA GLU A 15 3.21 -1.95 11.85
C GLU A 15 2.19 -0.85 11.52
N HIS A 16 0.99 -1.26 11.12
CA HIS A 16 -0.13 -0.39 10.85
C HIS A 16 -1.40 -1.00 11.42
N ASN A 17 -2.07 -0.31 12.35
CA ASN A 17 -3.28 -0.79 13.02
C ASN A 17 -3.14 -2.22 13.61
N GLY A 18 -2.02 -2.47 14.32
CA GLY A 18 -1.74 -3.78 14.93
C GLY A 18 -1.31 -4.88 13.96
N ARG A 19 -1.06 -4.55 12.69
CA ARG A 19 -0.69 -5.52 11.65
C ARG A 19 0.70 -5.26 11.10
N ARG A 20 1.46 -6.33 10.88
CA ARG A 20 2.80 -6.23 10.26
C ARG A 20 2.70 -5.65 8.85
N VAL A 21 3.59 -4.71 8.57
CA VAL A 21 3.82 -4.13 7.26
C VAL A 21 5.14 -4.65 6.70
N GLU A 22 5.12 -5.12 5.46
CA GLU A 22 6.30 -5.44 4.67
C GLU A 22 6.40 -4.46 3.51
N TRP A 23 7.51 -3.72 3.45
CA TRP A 23 7.73 -2.73 2.40
C TRP A 23 8.42 -3.34 1.20
N ASP A 24 7.86 -3.12 0.01
CA ASP A 24 8.53 -3.38 -1.24
C ASP A 24 9.78 -2.49 -1.41
N PRO A 25 10.74 -2.90 -2.25
CA PRO A 25 11.85 -2.02 -2.63
C PRO A 25 11.35 -0.74 -3.28
N TRP A 26 12.03 0.37 -3.00
CA TRP A 26 11.78 1.65 -3.67
C TRP A 26 11.96 1.55 -5.18
N GLN A 27 11.00 2.11 -5.92
CA GLN A 27 11.02 2.23 -7.37
C GLN A 27 10.91 3.72 -7.74
N ARG A 28 11.62 4.15 -8.78
CA ARG A 28 11.39 5.47 -9.36
C ARG A 28 10.14 5.43 -10.20
N ILE A 29 9.19 6.32 -9.93
CA ILE A 29 7.97 6.39 -10.72
C ILE A 29 7.63 7.83 -11.10
N HIS A 30 7.12 7.99 -12.31
CA HIS A 30 6.50 9.23 -12.77
C HIS A 30 5.01 9.15 -12.41
N ILE A 31 4.62 9.79 -11.31
CA ILE A 31 3.26 9.69 -10.79
C ILE A 31 2.41 10.78 -11.43
N MET A 32 1.50 10.40 -12.33
CA MET A 32 0.55 11.36 -12.92
C MET A 32 -0.77 11.48 -12.14
N CYS A 33 -1.06 10.57 -11.19
CA CYS A 33 -2.41 10.43 -10.63
C CYS A 33 -2.51 10.26 -9.10
N LEU A 34 -1.41 10.30 -8.34
CA LEU A 34 -1.44 10.23 -6.88
C LEU A 34 -0.80 11.50 -6.31
N PRO A 35 -1.45 12.19 -5.35
CA PRO A 35 -0.83 13.31 -4.66
C PRO A 35 0.34 12.85 -3.78
N PRO A 36 1.30 13.75 -3.48
CA PRO A 36 1.36 15.15 -3.90
C PRO A 36 2.20 15.34 -5.18
N THR A 37 1.82 16.33 -6.01
CA THR A 37 2.55 16.71 -7.23
C THR A 37 3.86 17.47 -6.96
N GLU A 38 4.03 17.93 -5.72
CA GLU A 38 5.24 18.58 -5.22
C GLU A 38 5.52 18.11 -3.79
N CYS A 39 6.78 18.05 -3.39
CA CYS A 39 7.14 17.69 -2.03
C CYS A 39 6.70 18.80 -1.04
N ALA A 40 5.88 18.46 -0.05
CA ALA A 40 5.40 19.43 0.96
C ALA A 40 6.53 20.08 1.79
N GLN A 41 7.69 19.43 1.88
CA GLN A 41 8.83 19.93 2.68
C GLN A 41 9.74 20.90 1.91
N CYS A 42 9.95 20.68 0.61
CA CYS A 42 10.93 21.45 -0.17
C CYS A 42 10.41 22.00 -1.51
N GLY A 43 9.17 21.70 -1.89
CA GLY A 43 8.56 22.15 -3.15
C GLY A 43 9.08 21.46 -4.42
N SER A 44 9.89 20.40 -4.28
CA SER A 44 10.40 19.66 -5.44
C SER A 44 9.27 19.01 -6.25
N THR A 45 9.30 19.20 -7.57
CA THR A 45 8.44 18.50 -8.54
C THR A 45 9.14 17.35 -9.26
N ALA A 46 10.36 17.00 -8.83
CA ALA A 46 11.11 15.87 -9.38
C ALA A 46 10.41 14.53 -9.09
N GLU A 47 10.68 13.53 -9.93
CA GLU A 47 10.11 12.18 -9.79
C GLU A 47 10.40 11.58 -8.42
N ALA A 48 9.33 11.18 -7.73
CA ALA A 48 9.42 10.56 -6.42
C ALA A 48 9.91 9.10 -6.51
N TYR A 49 10.50 8.64 -5.41
CA TYR A 49 10.60 7.21 -5.16
C TYR A 49 9.30 6.74 -4.53
N PHE A 50 8.84 5.54 -4.91
CA PHE A 50 7.64 4.91 -4.39
C PHE A 50 7.96 3.52 -3.82
N ALA A 51 7.35 3.19 -2.70
CA ALA A 51 7.34 1.84 -2.15
C ALA A 51 5.92 1.48 -1.72
N ALA A 52 5.48 0.27 -2.03
CA ALA A 52 4.20 -0.24 -1.57
C ALA A 52 4.39 -0.96 -0.23
N GLY A 53 3.48 -0.72 0.72
CA GLY A 53 3.43 -1.40 2.00
C GLY A 53 2.39 -2.51 1.98
N VAL A 54 2.85 -3.75 2.07
CA VAL A 54 2.03 -4.95 2.13
C VAL A 54 1.65 -5.20 3.59
N ILE A 55 0.35 -5.15 3.88
CA ILE A 55 -0.19 -5.45 5.20
C ILE A 55 -0.46 -6.95 5.28
N GLN A 56 0.11 -7.58 6.30
CA GLN A 56 -0.09 -8.99 6.58
C GLN A 56 -1.41 -9.21 7.34
N PRO A 57 -2.16 -10.29 7.04
CA PRO A 57 -3.37 -10.62 7.78
C PRO A 57 -3.04 -11.05 9.21
N ALA A 58 -3.98 -10.84 10.14
CA ALA A 58 -3.87 -11.42 11.47
C ALA A 58 -3.96 -12.95 11.41
N PRO A 59 -3.36 -13.70 12.35
CA PRO A 59 -3.47 -15.16 12.38
C PRO A 59 -4.94 -15.62 12.39
N GLY A 60 -5.32 -16.40 11.37
CA GLY A 60 -6.69 -16.90 11.23
C GLY A 60 -7.70 -15.89 10.67
N GLU A 61 -7.28 -14.69 10.26
CA GLU A 61 -8.18 -13.72 9.63
C GLU A 61 -8.76 -14.28 8.32
N THR A 62 -10.06 -14.04 8.12
CA THR A 62 -10.82 -14.53 6.97
C THR A 62 -11.57 -13.42 6.28
N THR A 63 -11.83 -13.61 4.98
CA THR A 63 -12.70 -12.73 4.18
C THR A 63 -13.74 -13.53 3.40
N GLN A 64 -14.73 -12.83 2.87
CA GLN A 64 -15.72 -13.41 1.97
C GLN A 64 -15.21 -13.30 0.54
N ASP A 65 -15.20 -14.44 -0.15
CA ASP A 65 -14.88 -14.57 -1.56
C ASP A 65 -16.13 -15.05 -2.31
N THR A 66 -16.29 -14.61 -3.56
CA THR A 66 -17.41 -15.02 -4.42
C THR A 66 -16.88 -15.94 -5.50
N ARG A 67 -17.28 -17.20 -5.46
CA ARG A 67 -16.86 -18.22 -6.44
C ARG A 67 -17.99 -18.59 -7.37
N GLN A 68 -17.66 -18.73 -8.65
CA GLN A 68 -18.60 -19.25 -9.63
C GLN A 68 -18.59 -20.78 -9.59
N ARG A 69 -19.77 -21.39 -9.45
CA ARG A 69 -19.97 -22.84 -9.46
C ARG A 69 -20.91 -23.22 -10.60
N PRO A 70 -20.65 -24.31 -11.34
CA PRO A 70 -21.60 -24.83 -12.31
C PRO A 70 -22.94 -25.15 -11.64
N SER A 71 -24.03 -24.84 -12.32
CA SER A 71 -25.37 -25.24 -11.91
C SER A 71 -25.57 -26.73 -12.17
N SER A 72 -25.96 -27.48 -11.13
CA SER A 72 -26.38 -28.88 -11.27
C SER A 72 -27.76 -29.03 -11.92
N ARG A 73 -28.53 -27.94 -12.04
CA ARG A 73 -29.90 -27.95 -12.57
C ARG A 73 -30.02 -27.43 -14.00
N VAL A 74 -29.13 -26.54 -14.42
CA VAL A 74 -29.19 -25.91 -15.76
C VAL A 74 -27.81 -26.01 -16.42
N PRO A 75 -27.64 -26.91 -17.42
CA PRO A 75 -26.39 -27.05 -18.15
C PRO A 75 -25.93 -25.70 -18.73
N GLY A 76 -24.64 -25.41 -18.61
CA GLY A 76 -24.03 -24.19 -19.15
C GLY A 76 -24.25 -22.92 -18.31
N ARG A 77 -24.97 -22.97 -17.18
CA ARG A 77 -25.07 -21.84 -16.24
C ARG A 77 -24.15 -22.02 -15.05
N VAL A 78 -23.65 -20.90 -14.54
CA VAL A 78 -22.97 -20.80 -13.25
C VAL A 78 -23.82 -20.03 -12.26
N TRP A 79 -23.63 -20.28 -10.97
CA TRP A 79 -24.18 -19.48 -9.87
C TRP A 79 -23.06 -19.03 -8.95
N GLU A 80 -23.28 -17.91 -8.27
CA GLU A 80 -22.32 -17.32 -7.35
C GLU A 80 -22.51 -17.87 -5.95
N GLN A 81 -21.44 -18.41 -5.38
CA GLN A 81 -21.38 -18.87 -4.01
C GLN A 81 -20.47 -17.97 -3.20
N ARG A 82 -20.98 -17.38 -2.13
CA ARG A 82 -20.14 -16.76 -1.10
C ARG A 82 -19.47 -17.86 -0.27
N VAL A 83 -18.15 -17.79 -0.16
CA VAL A 83 -17.34 -18.70 0.64
C VAL A 83 -16.43 -17.91 1.56
N THR A 84 -16.15 -18.45 2.73
CA THR A 84 -15.16 -17.88 3.65
C THR A 84 -13.79 -18.45 3.31
N VAL A 85 -12.81 -17.58 3.11
CA VAL A 85 -11.42 -17.95 2.79
C VAL A 85 -10.47 -17.21 3.72
N HIS A 86 -9.24 -17.70 3.87
CA HIS A 86 -8.19 -16.96 4.56
C HIS A 86 -7.92 -15.62 3.87
N GLN A 87 -7.74 -14.57 4.66
CA GLN A 87 -7.34 -13.26 4.16
C GLN A 87 -5.93 -13.36 3.59
N TRP A 88 -5.72 -12.78 2.42
CA TRP A 88 -4.40 -12.67 1.79
C TRP A 88 -3.73 -11.35 2.19
N PRO A 89 -2.38 -11.29 2.18
CA PRO A 89 -1.67 -10.02 2.24
C PRO A 89 -2.17 -9.07 1.16
N TYR A 90 -2.23 -7.78 1.47
CA TYR A 90 -2.74 -6.78 0.54
C TYR A 90 -1.90 -5.50 0.59
N TYR A 91 -1.85 -4.78 -0.52
CA TYR A 91 -1.22 -3.47 -0.60
C TYR A 91 -2.13 -2.43 0.06
N GLY A 92 -1.81 -2.09 1.30
CA GLY A 92 -2.59 -1.14 2.11
C GLY A 92 -1.95 0.23 2.23
N LEU A 93 -0.64 0.32 2.05
CA LEU A 93 0.09 1.57 2.22
C LEU A 93 0.87 1.96 0.97
N ALA A 94 1.03 3.25 0.77
CA ALA A 94 1.88 3.83 -0.26
C ALA A 94 2.86 4.80 0.40
N ALA A 95 4.15 4.59 0.20
CA ALA A 95 5.19 5.52 0.65
C ALA A 95 5.77 6.27 -0.55
N PHE A 96 5.97 7.57 -0.38
CA PHE A 96 6.64 8.43 -1.36
C PHE A 96 7.82 9.12 -0.71
N ALA A 97 8.97 9.10 -1.38
CA ALA A 97 10.16 9.78 -0.92
C ALA A 97 10.63 10.81 -1.93
N CYS A 98 10.83 12.04 -1.46
CA CYS A 98 11.37 13.12 -2.27
C CYS A 98 12.84 12.84 -2.62
N PRO A 99 13.24 12.97 -3.90
CA PRO A 99 14.64 12.73 -4.30
C PRO A 99 15.59 13.79 -3.73
N ASP A 100 15.10 15.00 -3.46
CA ASP A 100 15.91 16.17 -3.09
C ASP A 100 16.05 16.32 -1.57
N CYS A 101 14.94 16.44 -0.83
CA CYS A 101 14.97 16.60 0.62
C CYS A 101 14.90 15.29 1.41
N ARG A 102 14.63 14.17 0.74
CA ARG A 102 14.49 12.82 1.35
C ARG A 102 13.34 12.67 2.32
N GLY A 103 12.43 13.65 2.39
CA GLY A 103 11.18 13.53 3.14
C GLY A 103 10.38 12.33 2.65
N VAL A 104 9.88 11.53 3.59
CA VAL A 104 9.03 10.36 3.32
C VAL A 104 7.63 10.64 3.84
N GLU A 105 6.64 10.44 2.98
CA GLU A 105 5.22 10.51 3.33
C GLU A 105 4.60 9.15 3.08
N VAL A 106 3.72 8.71 3.98
CA VAL A 106 3.01 7.43 3.88
C VAL A 106 1.51 7.71 3.85
N TYR A 107 0.80 6.96 3.01
CA TYR A 107 -0.63 7.10 2.79
C TYR A 107 -1.33 5.74 2.93
N ASP A 108 -2.54 5.73 3.48
CA ASP A 108 -3.38 4.53 3.59
C ASP A 108 -4.40 4.46 2.44
N SER A 109 -4.26 3.44 1.59
CA SER A 109 -5.14 3.23 0.43
C SER A 109 -6.57 2.83 0.82
N ARG A 110 -6.79 2.35 2.04
CA ARG A 110 -8.12 2.01 2.56
C ARG A 110 -8.89 3.22 3.06
N GLU A 111 -8.18 4.29 3.39
CA GLU A 111 -8.73 5.57 3.84
C GLU A 111 -8.61 6.65 2.76
N ASP A 112 -8.84 6.29 1.49
CA ASP A 112 -8.78 7.23 0.34
C ASP A 112 -7.44 7.97 0.23
N PHE A 113 -6.33 7.25 0.49
CA PHE A 113 -4.98 7.81 0.54
C PHE A 113 -4.85 8.94 1.57
N ALA A 114 -5.48 8.79 2.74
CA ALA A 114 -5.24 9.67 3.88
C ALA A 114 -3.77 9.58 4.34
N PRO A 115 -3.13 10.71 4.70
CA PRO A 115 -1.76 10.70 5.20
C PRO A 115 -1.68 10.00 6.56
N VAL A 116 -0.69 9.12 6.70
CA VAL A 116 -0.38 8.38 7.93
C VAL A 116 0.69 9.12 8.72
N ASP A 117 0.40 9.41 9.99
CA ASP A 117 1.41 9.90 10.93
C ASP A 117 2.33 8.74 11.35
N THR A 118 3.44 8.57 10.63
CA THR A 118 4.43 7.52 10.92
C THR A 118 5.16 7.74 12.24
N ALA A 119 5.11 8.94 12.84
CA ALA A 119 5.69 9.23 14.14
C ALA A 119 4.78 8.82 15.31
N ARG A 120 3.52 8.47 15.03
CA ARG A 120 2.55 7.99 16.02
C ARG A 120 1.92 6.68 15.52
N PRO A 121 2.41 5.51 15.97
CA PRO A 121 1.77 4.25 15.60
C PRO A 121 0.29 4.30 16.03
N THR A 122 -0.61 4.10 15.07
CA THR A 122 -2.05 4.05 15.31
C THR A 122 -2.38 2.78 16.08
N LEU A 123 -2.45 2.90 17.40
CA LEU A 123 -2.97 1.88 18.30
C LEU A 123 -4.48 2.06 18.40
N PHE A 124 -5.23 1.29 17.63
CA PHE A 124 -6.67 1.08 17.83
C PHE A 124 -6.94 -0.40 18.07
#